data_AF-A0A1I6P4L2-F1
#
_entry.id   AF-A0A1I6P4L2-F1
#
_cell.length_a   1.000
_cell.length_b   1.000
_cell.length_c   1.000
_cell.angle_alpha   90.00
_cell.angle_beta   90.00
_cell.angle_gamma   90.00
#
_symmetry.space_group_name_H-M   'P 1'
#
loop_
_entity.id
_entity.type
_entity.pdbx_description
1 polymer ?
#
loop_
_entity_poly.entity_id
_entity_poly.type
_entity_poly.pdbx_seq_one_letter_code
_entity_poly.pdbx_strand_id
1 'polypeptide(L)'
;MNESRSLSERLTDDLTADLSVSIAAVGLALVAFFLAPVGESVGNRFLLICTLGIFIPYAYGEYWPVEYSPTYAAVWTVSAGLVASGIFIGVFAVAQSALSSTAAGALAFVATVCVQYGIAMGFPRVR
;
A
#
# COMPACT_ATOMS: atom_id res chain seq x y z
N MET A 1 35.42 -20.26 7.47
CA MET A 1 34.45 -20.27 8.58
C MET A 1 33.32 -19.34 8.17
N ASN A 2 32.20 -19.90 7.71
CA ASN A 2 31.02 -19.11 7.38
C ASN A 2 30.34 -18.71 8.68
N GLU A 3 30.41 -17.43 9.03
CA GLU A 3 29.54 -16.83 10.04
C GLU A 3 28.11 -16.86 9.49
N SER A 4 27.43 -17.98 9.67
CA SER A 4 25.99 -18.07 9.46
C SER A 4 25.33 -17.18 10.52
N ARG A 5 24.98 -15.94 10.14
CA ARG A 5 24.14 -15.02 10.92
C ARG A 5 23.04 -15.79 11.64
N SER A 6 22.87 -15.53 12.94
CA SER A 6 21.93 -16.29 13.75
C SER A 6 20.50 -16.12 13.19
N LEU A 7 19.70 -17.19 13.21
CA LEU A 7 18.31 -17.14 12.76
C LEU A 7 17.51 -16.06 13.52
N SER A 8 17.87 -15.79 14.77
CA SER A 8 17.24 -14.76 15.60
C SER A 8 17.54 -13.35 15.10
N GLU A 9 18.78 -13.06 14.70
CA GLU A 9 19.12 -11.75 14.11
C GLU A 9 18.45 -11.55 12.76
N ARG A 10 18.38 -12.60 11.93
CA ARG A 10 17.66 -12.55 10.65
C ARG A 10 16.16 -12.34 10.83
N LEU A 11 15.54 -13.07 11.76
CA LEU A 11 14.12 -12.90 12.07
C LEU A 11 13.84 -11.52 12.66
N THR A 12 14.75 -11.00 13.48
CA THR A 12 14.61 -9.66 14.05
C THR A 12 14.75 -8.60 12.94
N ASP A 13 15.75 -8.69 12.07
CA ASP A 13 15.91 -7.75 10.95
C ASP A 13 14.72 -7.81 9.98
N ASP A 14 14.24 -9.00 9.59
CA ASP A 14 13.03 -9.16 8.75
C ASP A 14 11.82 -8.54 9.43
N LEU A 15 11.58 -8.88 10.71
CA LEU A 15 10.45 -8.31 11.44
C LEU A 15 10.56 -6.80 11.54
N THR A 16 11.74 -6.21 11.76
CA THR A 16 11.91 -4.76 11.99
C THR A 16 11.90 -3.96 10.68
N ALA A 17 12.45 -4.52 9.60
CA ALA A 17 12.40 -3.94 8.26
C ALA A 17 10.94 -3.86 7.77
N ASP A 18 10.18 -4.94 7.93
CA ASP A 18 8.75 -4.97 7.56
C ASP A 18 7.84 -4.27 8.57
N LEU A 19 8.26 -4.11 9.84
CA LEU A 19 7.48 -3.39 10.85
C LEU A 19 7.29 -1.93 10.47
N SER A 20 8.33 -1.30 9.93
CA SER A 20 8.30 0.13 9.59
C SER A 20 7.32 0.39 8.45
N VAL A 21 7.31 -0.48 7.44
CA VAL A 21 6.35 -0.48 6.33
C VAL A 21 4.94 -0.74 6.86
N SER A 22 4.77 -1.75 7.70
CA SER A 22 3.46 -2.12 8.26
C SER A 22 2.87 -1.00 9.12
N ILE A 23 3.67 -0.40 10.02
CA ILE A 23 3.23 0.72 10.87
C ILE A 23 2.88 1.93 10.01
N ALA A 24 3.70 2.29 9.03
CA ALA A 24 3.42 3.40 8.12
C ALA A 24 2.14 3.16 7.32
N ALA A 25 1.96 1.95 6.77
CA ALA A 25 0.77 1.57 6.03
C ALA A 25 -0.50 1.60 6.90
N VAL A 26 -0.43 1.09 8.13
CA VAL A 26 -1.54 1.14 9.09
C VAL A 26 -1.86 2.58 9.48
N GLY A 27 -0.85 3.40 9.77
CA GLY A 27 -1.03 4.83 10.07
C GLY A 27 -1.73 5.56 8.91
N LEU A 28 -1.27 5.32 7.69
CA LEU A 28 -1.87 5.92 6.49
C LEU A 28 -3.29 5.43 6.25
N ALA A 29 -3.56 4.14 6.48
CA ALA A 29 -4.89 3.56 6.38
C ALA A 29 -5.87 4.16 7.40
N LEU A 30 -5.43 4.40 8.63
CA LEU A 30 -6.23 5.07 9.65
C LEU A 30 -6.52 6.53 9.27
N VAL A 31 -5.51 7.27 8.83
CA VAL A 31 -5.68 8.66 8.36
C VAL A 31 -6.68 8.71 7.20
N ALA A 32 -6.51 7.83 6.21
CA ALA A 32 -7.40 7.73 5.07
C ALA A 32 -8.83 7.35 5.47
N PHE A 33 -9.00 6.43 6.43
CA PHE A 33 -10.32 6.02 6.91
C PHE A 33 -11.14 7.18 7.51
N PHE A 34 -10.48 8.08 8.24
CA PHE A 34 -11.14 9.21 8.90
C PHE A 34 -11.28 10.43 7.99
N LEU A 35 -10.31 10.69 7.12
CA LEU A 35 -10.22 11.96 6.38
C LEU A 35 -10.56 11.87 4.90
N ALA A 36 -10.59 10.67 4.29
CA ALA A 36 -10.80 10.56 2.85
C ALA A 36 -12.26 10.88 2.45
N PRO A 37 -12.48 11.71 1.42
CA PRO A 37 -13.81 12.11 0.96
C PRO A 37 -14.44 11.02 0.05
N VAL A 38 -14.49 9.77 0.54
CA VAL A 38 -15.03 8.60 -0.19
C VAL A 38 -16.46 8.23 0.19
N GLY A 39 -17.21 9.21 0.70
CA GLY A 39 -18.58 9.06 1.18
C GLY A 39 -18.67 8.43 2.58
N GLU A 40 -19.91 8.28 3.06
CA GLU A 40 -20.20 7.69 4.38
C GLU A 40 -20.27 6.15 4.36
N SER A 41 -20.21 5.55 3.16
CA SER A 41 -20.17 4.10 2.99
C SER A 41 -18.97 3.48 3.71
N VAL A 42 -19.24 2.67 4.73
CA VAL A 42 -18.24 1.85 5.42
C VAL A 42 -17.52 0.94 4.42
N GLY A 43 -18.23 0.43 3.41
CA GLY A 43 -17.65 -0.43 2.37
C GLY A 43 -16.56 0.27 1.56
N ASN A 44 -16.78 1.52 1.15
CA ASN A 44 -15.80 2.27 0.35
C ASN A 44 -14.55 2.58 1.17
N ARG A 45 -14.73 2.95 2.44
CA ARG A 45 -13.63 3.18 3.38
C ARG A 45 -12.84 1.91 3.67
N PHE A 46 -13.53 0.78 3.79
CA PHE A 46 -12.91 -0.52 3.95
C PHE A 46 -12.04 -0.89 2.73
N LEU A 47 -12.55 -0.70 1.51
CA LEU A 47 -11.77 -0.95 0.29
C LEU A 47 -10.52 -0.07 0.20
N LEU A 48 -10.60 1.19 0.62
CA LEU A 48 -9.44 2.08 0.72
C LEU A 48 -8.42 1.57 1.75
N ILE A 49 -8.87 1.15 2.94
CA ILE A 49 -7.99 0.53 3.94
C ILE A 49 -7.30 -0.71 3.37
N CYS A 50 -8.03 -1.62 2.72
CA CYS A 50 -7.43 -2.82 2.15
C CYS A 50 -6.33 -2.47 1.14
N THR A 51 -6.60 -1.48 0.28
CA THR A 51 -5.62 -0.98 -0.71
C THR A 51 -4.33 -0.49 -0.04
N LEU A 52 -4.43 0.17 1.11
CA LEU A 52 -3.29 0.74 1.81
C LEU A 52 -2.59 -0.26 2.74
N GLY A 53 -3.34 -1.00 3.53
CA GLY A 53 -2.82 -1.88 4.58
C GLY A 53 -2.42 -3.28 4.11
N ILE A 54 -2.92 -3.73 2.95
CA ILE A 54 -2.63 -5.08 2.42
C ILE A 54 -1.77 -4.98 1.17
N PHE A 55 -2.22 -4.22 0.18
CA PHE A 55 -1.58 -4.24 -1.14
C PHE A 55 -0.27 -3.47 -1.19
N ILE A 56 -0.08 -2.41 -0.39
CA ILE A 56 1.19 -1.67 -0.37
C ILE A 56 2.31 -2.47 0.30
N PRO A 57 2.14 -3.05 1.51
CA PRO A 57 3.16 -3.91 2.10
C PRO A 57 3.47 -5.12 1.22
N TYR A 58 2.45 -5.73 0.62
CA TYR A 58 2.65 -6.84 -0.33
C TYR A 58 3.47 -6.41 -1.55
N ALA A 59 3.15 -5.26 -2.16
CA ALA A 59 3.88 -4.76 -3.31
C ALA A 59 5.33 -4.37 -2.96
N TYR A 60 5.57 -3.86 -1.75
CA TYR A 60 6.91 -3.60 -1.26
C TYR A 60 7.73 -4.89 -1.17
N GLY A 61 7.22 -5.92 -0.48
CA GLY A 61 7.94 -7.17 -0.27
C GLY A 61 8.19 -7.98 -1.55
N GLU A 62 7.25 -7.99 -2.50
CA GLU A 62 7.36 -8.82 -3.71
C GLU A 62 8.21 -8.17 -4.81
N TYR A 63 8.19 -6.84 -4.92
CA TYR A 63 8.74 -6.12 -6.07
C TYR A 63 9.88 -5.15 -5.75
N TRP A 64 10.12 -4.81 -4.48
CA TRP A 64 11.21 -3.90 -4.09
C TRP A 64 12.39 -4.69 -3.48
N PRO A 65 13.49 -4.92 -4.23
CA PRO A 65 14.49 -5.92 -3.87
C PRO A 65 15.63 -5.41 -2.99
N VAL A 66 15.49 -4.29 -2.29
CA VAL A 66 16.63 -3.63 -1.65
C VAL A 66 16.44 -3.52 -0.14
N GLU A 67 17.41 -4.08 0.60
CA GLU A 67 17.67 -3.85 2.03
C GLU A 67 18.03 -2.37 2.25
N TYR A 68 17.08 -1.47 2.04
CA TYR A 68 17.24 -0.07 2.38
C TYR A 68 17.07 0.11 3.90
N SER A 69 17.65 1.19 4.43
CA SER A 69 17.43 1.54 5.83
C SER A 69 15.92 1.68 6.12
N PRO A 70 15.47 1.41 7.35
CA PRO A 70 14.05 1.50 7.72
C PRO A 70 13.38 2.82 7.33
N THR A 71 14.14 3.92 7.29
CA THR A 71 13.67 5.25 6.88
C THR A 71 13.25 5.29 5.41
N TYR A 72 14.02 4.69 4.50
CA TYR A 72 13.68 4.66 3.07
C TYR A 72 12.45 3.77 2.81
N ALA A 73 12.33 2.65 3.53
CA ALA A 73 11.17 1.79 3.48
C ALA A 73 9.88 2.54 3.92
N ALA A 74 9.98 3.35 4.98
CA ALA A 74 8.89 4.20 5.44
C ALA A 74 8.52 5.28 4.42
N VAL A 75 9.51 6.00 3.86
CA VAL A 75 9.28 7.04 2.84
C VAL A 75 8.64 6.45 1.57
N TRP A 76 9.09 5.28 1.14
CA TRP A 76 8.50 4.57 0.01
C TRP A 76 7.05 4.23 0.29
N THR A 77 6.77 3.64 1.46
CA THR A 77 5.40 3.24 1.87
C THR A 77 4.47 4.44 1.91
N VAL A 78 4.92 5.56 2.49
CA VAL A 78 4.13 6.79 2.54
C VAL A 78 3.87 7.33 1.14
N SER A 79 4.89 7.36 0.28
CA SER A 79 4.76 7.85 -1.10
C SER A 79 3.79 6.99 -1.93
N ALA A 80 3.97 5.66 -1.89
CA ALA A 80 3.07 4.71 -2.52
C ALA A 80 1.64 4.83 -1.98
N GLY A 81 1.51 5.02 -0.67
CA GLY A 81 0.25 5.26 0.03
C GLY A 81 -0.50 6.49 -0.45
N LEU A 82 0.20 7.61 -0.59
CA LEU A 82 -0.37 8.86 -1.08
C LEU A 82 -0.80 8.73 -2.55
N VAL A 83 0.02 8.10 -3.39
CA VAL A 83 -0.33 7.85 -4.80
C VAL A 83 -1.56 6.96 -4.90
N ALA A 84 -1.59 5.84 -4.19
CA ALA A 84 -2.73 4.93 -4.19
C ALA A 84 -4.01 5.61 -3.68
N SER A 85 -3.91 6.39 -2.60
CA SER A 85 -5.05 7.15 -2.07
C SER A 85 -5.56 8.16 -3.10
N GLY A 86 -4.66 8.90 -3.75
CA GLY A 86 -5.00 9.88 -4.78
C GLY A 86 -5.71 9.24 -5.97
N ILE A 87 -5.22 8.09 -6.44
CA ILE A 87 -5.85 7.34 -7.54
C ILE A 87 -7.24 6.87 -7.10
N PHE A 88 -7.36 6.24 -5.93
CA PHE A 88 -8.65 5.75 -5.44
C PHE A 88 -9.66 6.88 -5.33
N ILE A 89 -9.30 7.99 -4.66
CA ILE A 89 -10.18 9.14 -4.47
C ILE A 89 -10.55 9.76 -5.82
N GLY A 90 -9.59 9.93 -6.73
CA GLY A 90 -9.83 10.50 -8.06
C GLY A 90 -10.77 9.64 -8.91
N VAL A 91 -10.52 8.34 -9.00
CA VAL A 91 -11.38 7.41 -9.73
C VAL A 91 -12.76 7.33 -9.09
N PHE A 92 -12.84 7.30 -7.76
CA PHE A 92 -14.11 7.29 -7.05
C PHE A 92 -14.93 8.56 -7.33
N ALA A 93 -14.31 9.74 -7.27
CA ALA A 93 -14.97 11.01 -7.52
C ALA A 93 -15.54 11.09 -8.94
N VAL A 94 -14.79 10.62 -9.94
CA VAL A 94 -15.25 10.57 -11.34
C VAL A 94 -16.34 9.50 -11.51
N ALA A 95 -16.14 8.30 -10.98
CA ALA A 95 -17.06 7.18 -11.16
C ALA A 95 -18.43 7.43 -10.54
N GLN A 96 -18.49 8.15 -9.41
CA GLN A 96 -19.76 8.48 -8.76
C GLN A 96 -20.67 9.40 -9.58
N SER A 97 -20.17 10.08 -10.62
CA SER A 97 -21.05 10.85 -11.50
C SER A 97 -21.89 9.98 -12.43
N ALA A 98 -21.56 8.69 -12.58
CA ALA A 98 -22.20 7.77 -13.51
C ALA A 98 -22.66 6.45 -12.86
N LEU A 99 -22.07 6.07 -11.73
CA LEU A 99 -22.30 4.79 -11.06
C LEU A 99 -22.87 4.99 -9.64
N SER A 100 -23.49 3.94 -9.10
CA SER A 100 -23.83 3.90 -7.67
C SER A 100 -22.56 3.98 -6.82
N SER A 101 -22.67 4.51 -5.60
CA SER A 101 -21.50 4.69 -4.70
C SER A 101 -20.74 3.38 -4.48
N THR A 102 -21.45 2.26 -4.34
CA THR A 102 -20.84 0.93 -4.20
C THR A 102 -20.08 0.51 -5.46
N ALA A 103 -20.66 0.68 -6.64
CA ALA A 103 -20.00 0.34 -7.90
C ALA A 103 -18.81 1.26 -8.19
N ALA A 104 -18.91 2.55 -7.86
CA ALA A 104 -17.82 3.50 -7.94
C ALA A 104 -16.66 3.13 -7.01
N GLY A 105 -16.96 2.72 -5.77
CA GLY A 105 -15.96 2.23 -4.82
C GLY A 105 -15.24 0.97 -5.29
N ALA A 106 -15.99 0.00 -5.83
CA ALA A 106 -15.42 -1.22 -6.42
C ALA A 106 -14.53 -0.91 -7.63
N LEU A 107 -14.97 -0.02 -8.52
CA LEU A 107 -14.18 0.40 -9.68
C LEU A 107 -12.89 1.12 -9.26
N ALA A 108 -12.98 2.04 -8.30
CA ALA A 108 -11.83 2.75 -7.76
C ALA A 108 -10.82 1.79 -7.11
N PHE A 109 -11.31 0.80 -6.36
CA PHE A 109 -10.47 -0.25 -5.79
C PHE A 109 -9.72 -1.03 -6.87
N VAL A 110 -10.44 -1.61 -7.84
CA VAL A 110 -9.85 -2.42 -8.90
C VAL A 110 -8.86 -1.60 -9.72
N ALA A 111 -9.22 -0.37 -10.11
CA ALA A 111 -8.33 0.52 -10.87
C ALA A 111 -7.04 0.81 -10.10
N THR A 112 -7.14 1.12 -8.80
CA THR A 112 -5.98 1.42 -7.96
C THR A 112 -5.06 0.22 -7.83
N VAL A 113 -5.62 -0.96 -7.56
CA VAL A 113 -4.87 -2.21 -7.46
C VAL A 113 -4.19 -2.56 -8.78
N CYS A 114 -4.88 -2.42 -9.91
CA CYS A 114 -4.29 -2.63 -11.24
C CYS A 114 -3.12 -1.67 -11.51
N VAL A 115 -3.22 -0.40 -11.11
CA VAL A 115 -2.13 0.55 -11.25
C VAL A 115 -0.96 0.20 -10.34
N GLN A 116 -1.21 -0.14 -9.08
CA GLN A 116 -0.17 -0.56 -8.13
C GLN A 116 0.64 -1.74 -8.69
N TYR A 117 -0.05 -2.80 -9.13
CA TYR A 117 0.59 -3.98 -9.69
C TYR A 117 1.19 -3.75 -11.08
N GLY A 118 0.57 -2.93 -11.92
CA GLY A 118 1.10 -2.58 -13.24
C GLY A 118 2.42 -1.82 -13.14
N ILE A 119 2.51 -0.87 -12.20
CA ILE A 119 3.76 -0.16 -11.89
C ILE A 119 4.81 -1.14 -11.38
N ALA A 120 4.44 -2.01 -10.43
CA ALA A 120 5.33 -3.02 -9.88
C ALA A 120 5.89 -4.00 -10.93
N MET A 121 5.08 -4.45 -11.90
CA MET A 121 5.54 -5.29 -13.01
C MET A 121 6.45 -4.54 -14.00
N GLY A 122 6.27 -3.22 -14.12
CA GLY A 122 7.05 -2.37 -15.03
C GLY A 122 8.47 -2.09 -14.56
N PHE A 123 8.79 -2.31 -13.28
CA PHE A 123 10.15 -2.24 -12.75
C PHE A 123 10.80 -3.63 -12.80
N PRO A 124 11.65 -3.93 -13.80
CA PRO A 124 12.41 -5.18 -13.78
C PRO A 124 13.25 -5.23 -12.49
N ARG A 125 13.30 -6.40 -11.85
CA ARG A 125 14.09 -6.66 -10.63
C ARG A 125 15.53 -6.19 -10.86
N VAL A 126 15.87 -5.01 -10.33
CA VAL A 126 17.26 -4.60 -10.20
C VAL A 126 17.78 -5.34 -8.98
N ARG A 127 18.28 -6.57 -9.21
CA ARG A 127 19.05 -7.33 -8.22
C ARG A 127 20.42 -6.72 -8.03
#